data_AF-A0A2M7F2N6-F1
#
_entry.id   AF-A0A2M7F2N6-F1
#
_cell.length_a   1.000
_cell.length_b   1.000
_cell.length_c   1.000
_cell.angle_alpha   90.00
_cell.angle_beta   90.00
_cell.angle_gamma   90.00
#
_symmetry.space_group_name_H-M   'P 1'
#
loop_
_entity.id
_entity.type
_entity.pdbx_description
1 polymer ?
#
loop_
_entity_poly.entity_id
_entity_poly.type
_entity_poly.pdbx_seq_one_letter_code
_entity_poly.pdbx_strand_id
1 'polypeptide(L)'
;MLTRLACPTHEELYRVEDRESGLRGFIALHSTRLGPAAGGLRMRPYDGDDAAIADVLNLSRGMSYKNAAAGLPLGGGKAVILGDPARDKTPALLRAMGRAIAMLQGRYWTAEDMGMAPADMAEIAR
;
A
#
# COMPACT_ATOMS: atom_id res chain seq x y z
N MET A 1 -0.40 8.44 -11.29
CA MET A 1 0.44 7.38 -10.68
C MET A 1 0.64 7.61 -9.19
N LEU A 2 1.42 8.58 -8.72
CA LEU A 2 1.49 8.95 -7.29
C LEU A 2 1.22 10.45 -7.08
N THR A 3 0.36 10.78 -6.12
CA THR A 3 0.12 12.15 -5.65
C THR A 3 0.30 12.18 -4.13
N ARG A 4 1.27 12.97 -3.64
CA ARG A 4 1.49 13.12 -2.18
C ARG A 4 0.36 13.93 -1.57
N LEU A 5 -0.20 13.42 -0.47
CA LEU A 5 -1.21 14.10 0.34
C LEU A 5 -0.58 14.59 1.65
N ALA A 6 -1.12 15.69 2.19
CA ALA A 6 -0.72 16.17 3.51
C ALA A 6 -1.21 15.18 4.57
N CYS A 7 -0.31 14.76 5.47
CA CYS A 7 -0.64 13.90 6.60
C CYS A 7 0.26 14.27 7.78
N PRO A 8 -0.27 14.82 8.89
CA PRO A 8 0.55 15.25 10.01
C PRO A 8 1.03 14.09 10.90
N THR A 9 0.45 12.90 10.76
CA THR A 9 0.72 11.74 11.63
C THR A 9 1.63 10.70 10.99
N HIS A 10 1.96 10.84 9.71
CA HIS A 10 2.75 9.90 8.93
C HIS A 10 3.85 10.65 8.19
N GLU A 11 4.98 9.99 7.95
CA GLU A 11 6.04 10.58 7.12
C GLU A 11 5.49 10.91 5.73
N GLU A 12 4.75 9.97 5.13
CA GLU A 12 4.20 10.11 3.78
C GLU A 12 2.84 9.40 3.63
N LEU A 13 1.95 10.05 2.88
CA LEU A 13 0.72 9.47 2.37
C LEU A 13 0.63 9.79 0.88
N TYR A 14 0.38 8.76 0.08
CA TYR A 14 0.23 8.87 -1.36
C TYR A 14 -1.13 8.36 -1.80
N ARG A 15 -1.79 9.11 -2.67
CA ARG A 15 -2.85 8.62 -3.54
C ARG A 15 -2.21 7.97 -4.77
N VAL A 16 -2.68 6.78 -5.11
CA VAL A 16 -2.23 6.01 -6.26
C VAL A 16 -3.36 5.90 -7.28
N GLU A 17 -3.12 6.40 -8.49
CA GLU A 17 -4.13 6.43 -9.54
C GLU A 17 -3.54 6.15 -10.92
N ASP A 18 -4.20 5.27 -11.67
CA ASP A 18 -3.90 4.99 -13.08
C ASP A 18 -5.20 4.75 -13.84
N ARG A 19 -5.55 5.68 -14.74
CA ARG A 19 -6.86 5.68 -15.42
C ARG A 19 -7.03 4.51 -16.37
N GLU A 20 -5.95 4.08 -17.03
CA GLU A 20 -5.99 3.02 -18.04
C GLU A 20 -6.27 1.65 -17.41
N SER A 21 -5.61 1.35 -16.29
CA SER A 21 -5.84 0.11 -15.55
C SER A 21 -7.02 0.17 -14.57
N GLY A 22 -7.59 1.36 -14.33
CA GLY A 22 -8.63 1.58 -13.32
C GLY A 22 -8.11 1.58 -11.88
N LEU A 23 -6.78 1.59 -11.67
CA LEU A 23 -6.18 1.61 -10.35
C LEU A 23 -6.59 2.87 -9.58
N ARG A 24 -7.15 2.68 -8.39
CA ARG A 24 -7.30 3.68 -7.33
C ARG A 24 -6.87 3.06 -6.01
N GLY A 25 -6.01 3.74 -5.28
CA GLY A 25 -5.44 3.22 -4.04
C GLY A 25 -4.72 4.27 -3.23
N PHE A 26 -4.19 3.84 -2.08
CA PHE A 26 -3.37 4.67 -1.22
C PHE A 26 -2.19 3.87 -0.68
N ILE A 27 -1.05 4.55 -0.47
CA ILE A 27 0.13 4.01 0.20
C ILE A 27 0.48 4.97 1.34
N ALA A 28 0.61 4.46 2.55
CA ALA A 28 1.03 5.22 3.73
C ALA A 28 2.34 4.67 4.29
N LEU A 29 3.29 5.55 4.58
CA LEU A 29 4.52 5.26 5.31
C LEU A 29 4.39 5.97 6.67
N HIS A 30 4.13 5.18 7.72
CA HIS A 30 4.02 5.74 9.07
C HIS A 30 5.39 6.08 9.64
N SER A 31 6.35 5.14 9.55
CA SER A 31 7.72 5.41 9.92
C SER A 31 8.71 4.57 9.13
N THR A 32 9.85 5.16 8.78
CA THR A 32 11.03 4.50 8.19
C THR A 32 12.24 4.49 9.13
N ARG A 33 12.04 4.81 10.42
CA ARG A 33 13.12 5.01 11.40
C ARG A 33 14.05 3.81 11.59
N LEU A 34 13.53 2.58 11.53
CA LEU A 34 14.31 1.36 11.72
C LEU A 34 14.79 0.72 10.41
N GLY A 35 14.37 1.27 9.27
CA GLY A 35 14.58 0.70 7.94
C GLY A 35 13.39 0.98 7.01
N PRO A 36 13.35 0.38 5.82
CA PRO A 36 12.24 0.52 4.88
C PRO A 36 10.88 0.25 5.55
N ALA A 37 9.86 1.01 5.18
CA ALA A 37 8.51 0.77 5.66
C ALA A 37 8.01 -0.56 5.07
N ALA A 38 7.57 -1.50 5.89
CA ALA A 38 7.07 -2.78 5.40
C ALA A 38 5.61 -3.00 5.81
N GLY A 39 4.82 -3.57 4.91
CA GLY A 39 3.47 -4.04 5.20
C GLY A 39 2.68 -4.40 3.95
N GLY A 40 1.70 -5.29 4.09
CA GLY A 40 1.02 -5.86 2.93
C GLY A 40 0.12 -4.88 2.16
N LEU A 41 -0.16 -5.22 0.90
CA LEU A 41 -1.14 -4.60 0.03
C LEU A 41 -2.50 -5.28 0.21
N ARG A 42 -3.53 -4.50 0.51
CA ARG A 42 -4.91 -4.95 0.63
C ARG A 42 -5.73 -4.51 -0.57
N MET A 43 -6.66 -5.35 -1.03
CA MET A 43 -7.67 -4.95 -2.02
C MET A 43 -9.06 -5.28 -1.48
N ARG A 44 -9.91 -4.26 -1.31
CA ARG A 44 -11.30 -4.42 -0.92
C ARG A 44 -12.16 -3.23 -1.36
N PRO A 45 -13.49 -3.39 -1.39
CA PRO A 45 -14.39 -2.26 -1.53
C PRO A 45 -14.29 -1.30 -0.32
N TYR A 46 -14.36 -0.01 -0.60
CA TYR A 46 -14.48 1.06 0.40
C TYR A 46 -15.60 2.01 0.00
N ASP A 47 -16.27 2.60 1.00
CA ASP A 47 -17.37 3.55 0.78
C ASP A 47 -16.89 4.94 0.32
N GLY A 48 -15.59 5.10 0.09
CA GLY A 48 -14.98 6.32 -0.39
C GLY A 48 -13.50 6.41 -0.04
N ASP A 49 -12.87 7.49 -0.51
CA ASP A 49 -11.45 7.75 -0.27
C ASP A 49 -11.15 7.93 1.22
N ASP A 50 -12.03 8.60 1.98
CA ASP A 50 -11.83 8.83 3.41
C ASP A 50 -11.77 7.52 4.21
N ALA A 51 -12.61 6.54 3.87
CA ALA A 51 -12.60 5.23 4.50
C ALA A 51 -11.31 4.46 4.17
N ALA A 52 -10.85 4.54 2.92
CA ALA A 52 -9.59 3.91 2.51
C ALA A 52 -8.36 4.58 3.15
N ILE A 53 -8.38 5.92 3.27
CA ILE A 53 -7.33 6.70 3.94
C ILE A 53 -7.28 6.35 5.43
N ALA A 54 -8.43 6.30 6.13
CA ALA A 54 -8.46 5.93 7.53
C ALA A 54 -7.92 4.51 7.76
N ASP A 55 -8.26 3.55 6.90
CA ASP A 55 -7.76 2.16 7.00
C ASP A 55 -6.24 2.09 6.75
N VAL A 56 -5.74 2.68 5.67
CA VAL A 56 -4.32 2.61 5.32
C VAL A 56 -3.44 3.25 6.41
N LEU A 57 -3.86 4.39 6.98
CA LEU A 57 -3.14 5.09 8.05
C LEU A 57 -3.12 4.29 9.36
N ASN A 58 -4.25 3.70 9.75
CA ASN A 58 -4.32 2.89 10.97
C ASN A 58 -3.44 1.64 10.86
N LEU A 59 -3.47 0.97 9.70
CA LEU A 59 -2.70 -0.24 9.46
C LEU A 59 -1.20 0.04 9.32
N SER A 60 -0.77 1.12 8.66
CA SER A 60 0.66 1.49 8.57
C SER A 60 1.26 1.81 9.94
N ARG A 61 0.48 2.50 10.79
CA ARG A 61 0.86 2.71 12.20
C ARG A 61 1.00 1.38 12.93
N GLY A 62 0.02 0.49 12.80
CA GLY A 62 0.08 -0.86 13.38
C GLY A 62 1.33 -1.64 12.95
N MET A 63 1.69 -1.56 11.66
CA MET A 63 2.90 -2.21 11.13
C MET A 63 4.19 -1.67 11.74
N SER A 64 4.25 -0.37 12.06
CA SER A 64 5.44 0.20 12.72
C SER A 64 5.64 -0.42 14.09
N TYR A 65 4.58 -0.50 14.89
CA TYR A 65 4.63 -1.12 16.21
C TYR A 65 4.90 -2.61 16.13
N LYS A 66 4.26 -3.33 15.20
CA LYS A 66 4.47 -4.76 15.01
C LYS A 66 5.92 -5.08 14.66
N ASN A 67 6.49 -4.37 13.68
CA ASN A 67 7.86 -4.62 13.22
C ASN A 67 8.88 -4.26 14.31
N ALA A 68 8.68 -3.13 15.00
CA ALA A 68 9.54 -2.73 16.13
C ALA A 68 9.47 -3.73 17.29
N ALA A 69 8.26 -4.18 17.68
CA ALA A 69 8.07 -5.16 18.74
C ALA A 69 8.67 -6.53 18.39
N ALA A 70 8.71 -6.88 17.10
CA ALA A 70 9.36 -8.08 16.60
C ALA A 70 10.89 -7.95 16.45
N GLY A 71 11.48 -6.80 16.77
CA GLY A 71 12.91 -6.56 16.63
C GLY A 71 13.41 -6.54 15.17
N LEU A 72 12.52 -6.28 14.22
CA LEU A 72 12.86 -6.27 12.79
C LEU A 72 13.47 -4.90 12.40
N PRO A 73 14.48 -4.87 11.51
CA PRO A 73 15.03 -3.64 10.94
C PRO A 73 14.10 -3.05 9.87
N LEU A 74 12.83 -2.87 10.21
CA LEU A 74 11.75 -2.47 9.31
C LEU A 74 10.89 -1.40 9.97
N GLY A 75 10.56 -0.38 9.20
CA GLY A 75 9.52 0.59 9.53
C GLY A 75 8.12 0.03 9.29
N GLY A 76 7.09 0.87 9.35
CA GLY A 76 5.71 0.46 9.07
C GLY A 76 5.11 1.20 7.89
N GLY A 77 4.71 0.44 6.88
CA GLY A 77 3.98 0.92 5.73
C GLY A 77 2.72 0.12 5.50
N LYS A 78 1.82 0.64 4.67
CA LYS A 78 0.64 -0.08 4.20
C LYS A 78 0.21 0.44 2.85
N ALA A 79 -0.37 -0.43 2.04
CA ALA A 79 -1.05 -0.06 0.82
C ALA A 79 -2.47 -0.65 0.74
N VAL A 80 -3.38 0.09 0.11
CA VAL A 80 -4.75 -0.35 -0.16
C VAL A 80 -5.13 -0.04 -1.62
N ILE A 81 -5.89 -0.92 -2.25
CA ILE A 81 -6.58 -0.70 -3.53
C ILE A 81 -8.09 -0.71 -3.25
N LEU A 82 -8.78 0.28 -3.80
CA LEU A 82 -10.23 0.38 -3.76
C LEU A 82 -10.79 -0.42 -4.94
N GLY A 83 -11.38 -1.59 -4.64
CA GLY A 83 -11.98 -2.46 -5.65
C GLY A 83 -12.37 -3.81 -5.10
N ASP A 84 -13.31 -4.49 -5.77
CA ASP A 84 -13.68 -5.86 -5.44
C ASP A 84 -12.62 -6.83 -5.98
N PRO A 85 -11.86 -7.53 -5.12
CA PRO A 85 -10.80 -8.42 -5.57
C PRO A 85 -11.32 -9.62 -6.40
N ALA A 86 -12.61 -9.95 -6.33
CA ALA A 86 -13.21 -11.02 -7.13
C ALA A 86 -13.64 -10.56 -8.54
N ARG A 87 -13.73 -9.25 -8.78
CA ARG A 87 -14.30 -8.70 -10.03
C ARG A 87 -13.38 -7.73 -10.76
N ASP A 88 -12.70 -6.86 -10.01
CA ASP A 88 -11.99 -5.70 -10.55
C ASP A 88 -10.49 -5.95 -10.70
N LYS A 89 -9.99 -7.06 -10.16
CA LYS A 89 -8.55 -7.37 -10.14
C LYS A 89 -8.08 -7.87 -11.50
N THR A 90 -7.16 -7.12 -12.12
CA THR A 90 -6.56 -7.45 -13.41
C THR A 90 -5.03 -7.35 -13.36
N PRO A 91 -4.28 -8.08 -14.21
CA PRO A 91 -2.82 -7.96 -14.27
C PRO A 91 -2.34 -6.54 -14.59
N ALA A 92 -3.07 -5.79 -15.42
CA ALA A 92 -2.74 -4.39 -15.75
C ALA A 92 -2.79 -3.49 -14.51
N LEU A 93 -3.83 -3.65 -13.67
CA LEU A 93 -3.99 -2.94 -12.40
C LEU A 93 -2.87 -3.29 -11.42
N LEU A 94 -2.55 -4.58 -11.28
CA LEU A 94 -1.48 -5.04 -10.40
C LEU A 94 -0.11 -4.49 -10.83
N ARG A 95 0.21 -4.52 -12.12
CA ARG A 95 1.46 -3.95 -12.65
C ARG A 95 1.50 -2.43 -12.49
N ALA A 96 0.37 -1.74 -12.61
CA ALA A 96 0.30 -0.31 -12.32
C ALA A 96 0.62 -0.01 -10.85
N MET A 97 0.13 -0.84 -9.94
CA MET A 97 0.48 -0.74 -8.52
C MET A 97 1.97 -1.05 -8.27
N GLY A 98 2.53 -2.06 -8.94
CA GLY A 98 3.97 -2.36 -8.89
C GLY A 98 4.83 -1.17 -9.32
N ARG A 99 4.49 -0.51 -10.43
CA ARG A 99 5.16 0.73 -10.86
C ARG A 99 5.06 1.84 -9.83
N ALA A 100 3.89 2.02 -9.21
CA ALA A 100 3.70 3.02 -8.15
C ALA A 100 4.57 2.73 -6.91
N ILE A 101 4.68 1.46 -6.49
CA ILE A 101 5.55 1.05 -5.38
C ILE A 101 7.03 1.28 -5.75
N ALA A 102 7.43 0.94 -6.99
CA ALA A 102 8.81 1.13 -7.45
C ALA A 102 9.25 2.61 -7.42
N MET A 103 8.34 3.57 -7.63
CA MET A 103 8.62 5.00 -7.50
C MET A 103 9.04 5.42 -6.08
N LEU A 104 8.72 4.62 -5.06
CA LEU A 104 9.16 4.87 -3.68
C LEU A 104 10.61 4.43 -3.44
N GLN A 105 11.31 3.94 -4.47
CA GLN A 105 12.76 3.68 -4.47
C GLN A 105 13.22 2.84 -3.28
N GLY A 106 12.48 1.76 -2.99
CA GLY A 106 12.81 0.83 -1.90
C GLY A 106 12.46 1.33 -0.50
N ARG A 107 11.85 2.50 -0.34
CA ARG A 107 11.37 3.01 0.96
C ARG A 107 10.13 2.29 1.48
N TYR A 108 9.39 1.62 0.61
CA TYR A 108 8.24 0.79 0.97
C TYR A 108 8.35 -0.60 0.35
N TRP A 109 8.22 -1.63 1.18
CA TRP A 109 8.19 -3.04 0.78
C TRP A 109 6.80 -3.62 1.06
N THR A 110 6.20 -4.19 0.02
CA THR A 110 4.86 -4.79 0.11
C THR A 110 4.90 -6.30 0.26
N ALA A 111 3.75 -6.88 0.58
CA ALA A 111 3.47 -8.32 0.68
C ALA A 111 1.97 -8.54 0.45
N GLU A 112 1.49 -9.77 0.42
CA GLU A 112 0.06 -10.05 0.38
C GLU A 112 -0.66 -9.62 1.69
N ASP A 113 -1.93 -9.25 1.55
CA ASP A 113 -2.91 -9.09 2.63
C ASP A 113 -4.30 -9.42 2.04
N MET A 114 -5.38 -9.21 2.81
CA MET A 114 -6.77 -9.39 2.41
C MET A 114 -7.05 -8.90 0.97
N GLY A 115 -7.60 -9.81 0.16
CA GLY A 115 -7.90 -9.56 -1.25
C GLY A 115 -6.75 -9.83 -2.23
N MET A 116 -5.55 -10.13 -1.71
CA MET A 116 -4.36 -10.43 -2.51
C MET A 116 -3.85 -11.85 -2.24
N ALA A 117 -3.24 -12.45 -3.26
CA ALA A 117 -2.62 -13.76 -3.21
C ALA A 117 -1.14 -13.71 -3.68
N PRO A 118 -0.33 -14.74 -3.42
CA PRO A 118 1.07 -14.79 -3.88
C PRO A 118 1.21 -14.61 -5.40
N ALA A 119 0.26 -15.12 -6.20
CA ALA A 119 0.25 -14.90 -7.65
C ALA A 119 0.08 -13.42 -8.02
N ASP A 120 -0.67 -12.64 -7.22
CA ASP A 120 -0.80 -11.20 -7.43
C ASP A 120 0.51 -10.48 -7.12
N MET A 121 1.22 -10.92 -6.06
CA MET A 121 2.55 -10.39 -5.74
C MET A 121 3.56 -10.67 -6.86
N ALA A 122 3.47 -11.86 -7.47
CA ALA A 122 4.30 -12.20 -8.63
C ALA A 122 4.02 -11.28 -9.83
N GLU A 123 2.76 -10.87 -10.07
CA GLU A 123 2.44 -9.88 -11.11
C GLU A 123 2.92 -8.46 -10.75
N ILE A 124 2.87 -8.07 -9.48
CA ILE A 124 3.37 -6.78 -8.99
C ILE A 124 4.90 -6.67 -9.13
N ALA A 125 5.62 -7.79 -8.95
CA ALA A 125 7.08 -7.84 -8.99
C ALA A 125 7.68 -7.87 -10.41
N ARG A 126 6.84 -7.87 -11.46
CA ARG A 126 7.28 -7.88 -12.86
C ARG A 126 7.84 -6.54 -13.32
#